data_AF-M6JKL7-F1
#
_entry.id   AF-M6JKL7-F1
#
_cell.length_a   1.000
_cell.length_b   1.000
_cell.length_c   1.000
_cell.angle_alpha   90.00
_cell.angle_beta   90.00
_cell.angle_gamma   90.00
#
_symmetry.space_group_name_H-M   'P 1'
#
loop_
_entity.id
_entity.type
_entity.pdbx_description
1 polymer ?
#
loop_
_entity_poly.entity_id
_entity_poly.type
_entity_poly.pdbx_seq_one_letter_code
_entity_poly.pdbx_strand_id
1 'polypeptide(L)'
;MISEEELLVNEVKRIRHLLPATGGRKLYEMLKPVLHEYCIKMGRDKLFHILKRNGLLLEKPRKHSRTTNSNHSFFKHPNLIQNLIPAEANLIFVSDIT
;
A
#
# COMPACT_ATOMS: atom_id res chain seq x y z
N MET A 1 26.46 -19.46 -12.81
CA MET A 1 25.62 -18.46 -13.53
C MET A 1 24.33 -18.29 -12.73
N ILE A 2 23.96 -17.06 -12.40
CA ILE A 2 22.67 -16.75 -11.77
C ILE A 2 21.57 -17.01 -12.81
N SER A 3 20.46 -17.63 -12.40
CA SER A 3 19.33 -17.87 -13.32
C SER A 3 18.55 -16.59 -13.62
N GLU A 4 17.86 -16.52 -14.77
CA GLU A 4 16.96 -15.39 -15.10
C GLU A 4 15.92 -15.13 -14.00
N GLU A 5 15.38 -16.21 -13.42
CA GLU A 5 14.40 -16.14 -12.35
C GLU A 5 14.99 -15.55 -11.07
N GLU A 6 16.20 -15.97 -10.70
CA GLU A 6 16.90 -15.47 -9.51
C GLU A 6 17.28 -13.99 -9.64
N LEU A 7 17.74 -13.57 -10.83
CA LEU A 7 17.98 -12.16 -11.14
C LEU A 7 16.69 -11.33 -10.92
N LEU A 8 15.56 -11.79 -11.46
CA LEU A 8 14.28 -11.11 -11.32
C LEU A 8 13.77 -11.07 -9.88
N VAL A 9 13.87 -12.17 -9.15
CA VAL A 9 13.47 -12.22 -7.75
C VAL A 9 14.28 -11.23 -6.92
N ASN A 10 15.59 -11.15 -7.14
CA ASN A 10 16.46 -10.22 -6.45
C ASN A 10 16.11 -8.76 -6.78
N GLU A 11 15.83 -8.47 -8.05
CA GLU A 11 15.46 -7.12 -8.46
C GLU A 11 14.07 -6.70 -7.90
N VAL A 12 13.11 -7.62 -7.86
CA VAL A 12 11.81 -7.37 -7.20
C VAL A 12 11.99 -7.08 -5.72
N LYS A 13 12.84 -7.85 -5.01
CA LYS A 13 13.16 -7.60 -3.60
C LYS A 13 13.81 -6.23 -3.40
N ARG A 14 14.75 -5.85 -4.26
CA ARG A 14 15.40 -4.53 -4.25
C ARG A 14 14.39 -3.40 -4.41
N ILE A 15 13.50 -3.50 -5.41
CA ILE A 15 12.44 -2.50 -5.64
C ILE A 15 11.54 -2.39 -4.41
N ARG A 16 11.11 -3.52 -3.84
CA ARG A 16 10.20 -3.52 -2.68
C ARG A 16 10.86 -3.16 -1.36
N HIS A 17 12.18 -3.25 -1.26
CA HIS A 17 12.90 -2.68 -0.12
C HIS A 17 12.70 -1.16 -0.04
N LEU A 18 12.70 -0.48 -1.20
CA LEU A 18 12.44 0.97 -1.30
C LEU A 18 10.95 1.30 -1.37
N LEU A 19 10.15 0.48 -2.06
CA LEU A 19 8.72 0.68 -2.31
C LEU A 19 7.90 -0.58 -1.97
N PRO A 20 7.64 -0.85 -0.66
CA PRO A 20 7.08 -2.13 -0.19
C PRO A 20 5.75 -2.52 -0.82
N ALA A 21 4.88 -1.55 -1.08
CA ALA A 21 3.53 -1.78 -1.60
C ALA A 21 3.44 -1.75 -3.14
N THR A 22 4.56 -1.91 -3.85
CA THR A 22 4.55 -1.88 -5.32
C THR A 22 3.81 -3.11 -5.88
N GLY A 23 2.65 -2.86 -6.50
CA GLY A 23 1.83 -3.89 -7.14
C GLY A 23 2.46 -4.47 -8.40
N GLY A 24 2.05 -5.68 -8.78
CA GLY A 24 2.66 -6.46 -9.87
C GLY A 24 2.70 -5.76 -11.23
N ARG A 25 1.66 -4.99 -11.59
CA ARG A 25 1.64 -4.23 -12.85
C ARG A 25 2.68 -3.10 -12.85
N LYS A 26 2.82 -2.37 -11.74
CA LYS A 26 3.83 -1.33 -11.60
C LYS A 26 5.24 -1.93 -11.55
N LEU A 27 5.40 -3.07 -10.86
CA LEU A 27 6.65 -3.84 -10.86
C LEU A 27 7.08 -4.22 -12.27
N TYR A 28 6.17 -4.71 -13.11
CA TYR A 28 6.48 -5.05 -14.50
C TYR A 28 7.07 -3.87 -15.27
N GLU A 29 6.47 -2.69 -15.15
CA GLU A 29 6.97 -1.46 -15.78
C GLU A 29 8.36 -1.07 -15.24
N MET A 30 8.56 -1.17 -13.93
CA MET A 30 9.86 -0.86 -13.29
C MET A 30 10.95 -1.87 -13.66
N LEU A 31 10.59 -3.10 -14.01
CA LEU A 31 11.53 -4.15 -14.42
C LEU A 31 11.91 -4.08 -15.90
N LYS A 32 11.17 -3.32 -16.73
CA LYS A 32 11.46 -3.19 -18.17
C LYS A 32 12.91 -2.82 -18.49
N PRO A 33 13.56 -1.86 -17.80
CA PRO A 33 14.96 -1.53 -18.06
C PRO A 33 15.88 -2.73 -17.87
N VAL A 34 15.72 -3.48 -16.77
CA VAL A 34 16.51 -4.69 -16.47
C VAL A 34 16.21 -5.80 -17.47
N LEU A 35 14.94 -6.03 -17.81
CA LEU A 35 14.57 -7.02 -18.82
C LEU A 35 15.20 -6.72 -20.19
N HIS A 36 15.29 -5.44 -20.55
CA HIS A 36 15.93 -5.01 -21.80
C HIS A 36 17.46 -5.17 -21.73
N GLU A 37 18.09 -4.76 -20.64
CA GLU A 37 19.54 -4.87 -20.41
C GLU A 37 20.04 -6.32 -20.51
N TYR A 38 19.29 -7.26 -19.94
CA TYR A 38 19.65 -8.68 -19.95
C TYR A 38 19.03 -9.45 -21.13
N CYS A 39 18.42 -8.76 -22.10
CA CYS A 39 17.75 -9.37 -23.27
C CYS A 39 16.68 -10.42 -22.91
N ILE A 40 16.04 -10.30 -21.74
CA ILE A 40 15.05 -11.24 -21.23
C ILE A 40 13.70 -10.94 -21.88
N LYS A 41 13.24 -11.83 -22.76
CA LYS A 41 11.87 -11.78 -23.30
C LYS A 41 10.89 -12.33 -22.27
N MET A 42 10.31 -11.44 -21.47
CA MET A 42 9.30 -11.79 -20.47
C MET A 42 8.07 -10.91 -20.57
N GLY A 43 6.91 -11.53 -20.79
CA GLY A 43 5.62 -10.86 -20.67
C GLY A 43 5.14 -10.77 -19.23
N ARG A 44 4.14 -9.89 -19.02
CA ARG A 44 3.47 -9.69 -17.72
C ARG A 44 3.05 -11.02 -17.08
N ASP A 45 2.38 -11.89 -17.83
CA ASP A 45 1.80 -13.09 -17.23
C ASP A 45 2.87 -14.07 -16.74
N LYS A 46 3.99 -14.19 -17.45
CA LYS A 46 5.15 -14.98 -17.00
C LYS A 46 5.76 -14.39 -15.71
N LEU A 47 5.86 -13.07 -15.60
CA LEU A 47 6.28 -12.41 -14.36
C LEU A 47 5.34 -12.76 -13.20
N PHE A 48 4.02 -12.69 -13.39
CA PHE A 48 3.06 -13.03 -12.33
C PHE A 48 3.16 -14.50 -11.89
N HIS A 49 3.46 -15.44 -12.80
CA HIS A 49 3.72 -16.83 -12.44
C HIS A 49 4.97 -16.97 -11.56
N ILE A 50 6.06 -16.29 -11.91
CA ILE A 50 7.30 -16.26 -11.12
C ILE A 50 7.04 -15.65 -9.74
N LEU A 51 6.37 -14.50 -9.68
CA LEU A 51 6.02 -13.85 -8.41
C LEU A 51 5.17 -14.77 -7.53
N LYS A 52 4.20 -15.48 -8.10
CA LYS A 52 3.35 -16.43 -7.37
C LYS A 52 4.16 -17.59 -6.79
N ARG A 53 5.01 -18.22 -7.61
CA ARG A 53 5.86 -19.35 -7.20
C ARG A 53 6.85 -18.98 -6.08
N ASN A 54 7.28 -17.73 -6.05
CA ASN A 54 8.22 -17.21 -5.06
C ASN A 54 7.54 -16.51 -3.86
N GLY A 55 6.21 -16.55 -3.74
CA GLY A 55 5.48 -15.90 -2.63
C GLY A 55 5.57 -14.37 -2.64
N LEU A 56 5.80 -13.76 -3.81
CA LEU A 56 5.98 -12.32 -4.01
C LEU A 56 4.72 -11.63 -4.54
N LEU A 57 3.55 -12.23 -4.45
CA LEU A 57 2.30 -11.50 -4.69
C LEU A 57 1.92 -10.71 -3.43
N LEU A 58 1.55 -9.44 -3.59
CA LEU A 58 1.03 -8.68 -2.47
C LEU A 58 -0.32 -9.25 -2.04
N GLU A 59 -0.49 -9.42 -0.74
CA GLU A 59 -1.79 -9.74 -0.17
C GLU A 59 -2.74 -8.56 -0.33
N LYS A 60 -4.02 -8.86 -0.53
CA LYS A 60 -5.04 -7.81 -0.51
C LYS A 60 -5.13 -7.26 0.92
N PRO A 61 -4.99 -5.94 1.13
CA PRO A 61 -5.25 -5.38 2.45
C PRO A 61 -6.69 -5.66 2.88
N ARG A 62 -6.93 -5.68 4.19
CA ARG A 62 -8.26 -5.89 4.76
C ARG A 62 -9.26 -4.91 4.16
N LYS A 63 -10.50 -5.38 3.92
CA LYS A 63 -11.57 -4.58 3.27
C LYS A 63 -11.90 -3.27 3.99
N HIS A 64 -11.66 -3.19 5.30
CA HIS A 64 -11.84 -1.96 6.07
C HIS A 64 -10.51 -1.50 6.66
N SER A 65 -10.10 -0.30 6.29
CA SER A 65 -9.12 0.48 7.04
C SER A 65 -9.85 1.17 8.20
N ARG A 66 -9.28 1.12 9.41
CA ARG A 66 -9.68 2.08 10.46
C ARG A 66 -9.08 3.42 10.04
N THR A 67 -9.92 4.34 9.59
CA THR A 67 -9.51 5.68 9.15
C THR A 67 -9.16 6.59 10.33
N THR A 68 -9.79 6.35 11.48
CA THR A 68 -9.55 7.13 12.71
C THR A 68 -8.71 6.32 13.70
N ASN A 69 -7.50 6.80 14.01
CA ASN A 69 -6.73 6.32 15.14
C ASN A 69 -6.87 7.31 16.32
N SER A 70 -7.91 7.17 17.13
CA SER A 70 -8.10 7.96 18.36
C SER A 70 -7.07 7.63 19.46
N ASN A 71 -6.19 6.63 19.24
CA ASN A 71 -5.06 6.28 20.09
C ASN A 71 -3.74 6.86 19.54
N HIS A 72 -3.75 8.16 19.22
CA HIS A 72 -2.56 8.91 18.87
C HIS A 72 -2.06 9.76 20.04
N SER A 73 -0.78 10.13 20.00
CA SER A 73 -0.16 11.01 21.02
C SER A 73 -0.47 12.50 20.83
N PHE A 74 -1.11 12.91 19.73
CA PHE A 74 -1.50 14.31 19.54
C PHE A 74 -2.49 14.76 20.61
N PHE A 75 -2.43 16.06 20.91
CA PHE A 75 -3.35 16.71 21.83
C PHE A 75 -4.80 16.49 21.37
N LYS A 76 -5.67 16.11 22.32
CA LYS A 76 -7.10 15.91 22.08
C LYS A 76 -7.83 17.08 22.71
N HIS A 77 -8.55 17.83 21.88
CA HIS A 77 -9.42 18.87 22.41
C HIS A 77 -10.51 18.21 23.26
N PRO A 78 -10.78 18.72 24.47
CA PRO A 78 -11.86 18.20 25.31
C PRO A 78 -13.20 18.38 24.59
N ASN A 79 -14.11 17.43 24.80
CA ASN A 79 -15.46 17.54 24.26
C ASN A 79 -16.22 18.64 25.02
N LEU A 80 -16.28 19.83 24.43
CA LEU A 80 -16.89 21.01 25.04
C LEU A 80 -18.41 20.86 25.26
N ILE A 81 -19.06 19.94 24.54
CA ILE A 81 -20.52 19.71 24.64
C ILE A 81 -20.90 18.52 25.52
N GLN A 82 -19.94 17.89 26.21
CA GLN A 82 -20.17 16.63 26.94
C GLN A 82 -21.30 16.71 27.99
N ASN A 83 -21.42 17.84 28.69
CA ASN A 83 -22.44 18.05 29.73
C ASN A 83 -23.46 19.14 29.35
N LEU A 84 -23.49 19.52 28.07
CA LEU A 84 -24.40 20.55 27.59
C LEU A 84 -25.73 19.91 27.16
N ILE A 85 -26.84 20.34 27.77
CA ILE A 85 -28.19 20.01 27.29
C ILE A 85 -28.63 21.16 26.37
N PRO A 86 -28.83 20.92 25.06
CA PRO A 86 -29.25 21.99 24.16
C PRO A 86 -30.66 22.47 24.50
N ALA A 87 -30.80 23.77 24.77
CA ALA A 87 -32.09 24.38 25.07
C ALA A 87 -32.92 24.68 23.81
N GLU A 88 -32.25 24.86 22.66
CA GLU A 88 -32.86 25.25 21.40
C GLU A 88 -32.06 24.75 20.19
N ALA A 89 -32.71 24.78 19.01
CA ALA A 89 -32.06 24.44 17.74
C ALA A 89 -30.95 25.45 17.40
N ASN A 90 -29.94 25.01 16.63
CA ASN A 90 -28.79 25.81 16.20
C ASN A 90 -27.81 26.27 17.29
N LEU A 91 -27.90 25.71 18.51
CA LEU A 91 -26.93 25.99 19.57
C LEU A 91 -25.56 25.32 19.35
N ILE A 92 -25.53 24.17 18.68
CA ILE A 92 -24.32 23.38 18.43
C ILE A 92 -24.15 23.20 16.93
N PHE A 93 -22.96 23.56 16.44
CA PHE A 93 -22.52 23.28 15.09
C PHE A 93 -21.40 22.25 15.13
N VAL A 94 -21.55 21.19 14.36
CA VAL A 94 -20.53 20.16 14.17
C VAL A 94 -20.09 20.20 12.72
N SER A 95 -18.79 20.21 12.48
CA SER A 95 -18.20 20.03 11.17
C SER A 95 -17.41 18.73 11.20
N ASP A 96 -17.73 17.80 10.30
CA ASP A 96 -17.00 16.56 10.10
C ASP A 96 -16.21 16.63 8.80
N ILE A 97 -14.97 16.17 8.82
CA ILE A 97 -14.12 16.07 7.63
C ILE A 97 -13.93 14.58 7.37
N THR A 98 -14.41 14.12 6.21
CA THR A 98 -14.23 12.74 5.73
C THR A 98 -12.96 12.59 4.93
#